data_AF-A5FYU3-F1
#
_entry.id   AF-A5FYU3-F1
#
_cell.length_a   1.000
_cell.length_b   1.000
_cell.length_c   1.000
_cell.angle_alpha   90.00
_cell.angle_beta   90.00
_cell.angle_gamma   90.00
#
_symmetry.space_group_name_H-M   'P 1'
#
loop_
_entity.id
_entity.type
_entity.pdbx_description
1 polymer ?
#
loop_
_entity_poly.entity_id
_entity_poly.type
_entity_poly.pdbx_seq_one_letter_code
_entity_poly.pdbx_strand_id
1 'polypeptide(L)'
;MTKGHRALLAAAAAAMLSLPGLAQAGCASGDFTAAQAATGQTLYDANCAACHMTNLSGGSGPALGGAKFKSYLEFTKITGAQLLAFIKSQMPYQAPGSLKSAEYDAIFAHILQQNGYPSGSTKLDAETASCIKMLPYPGKS
;
A
#
# COMPACT_ATOMS: atom_id res chain seq x y z
N MET A 1 -0.35 66.08 -44.75
CA MET A 1 -1.11 66.50 -43.56
C MET A 1 -2.30 65.53 -43.49
N THR A 2 -2.43 64.61 -42.55
CA THR A 2 -2.46 64.75 -41.08
C THR A 2 -2.09 63.43 -40.40
N LYS A 3 -1.54 63.57 -39.19
CA LYS A 3 -1.07 62.55 -38.25
C LYS A 3 -2.27 61.93 -37.52
N GLY A 4 -2.29 60.60 -37.33
CA GLY A 4 -3.27 59.94 -36.46
C GLY A 4 -2.58 58.99 -35.50
N HIS A 5 -2.41 59.39 -34.25
CA HIS A 5 -1.94 58.51 -33.17
C HIS A 5 -3.15 57.84 -32.54
N ARG A 6 -3.19 56.50 -32.57
CA ARG A 6 -4.09 55.72 -31.72
C ARG A 6 -3.29 55.12 -30.58
N ALA A 7 -3.52 55.65 -29.38
CA ALA A 7 -3.10 55.02 -28.14
C ALA A 7 -3.88 53.71 -27.95
N LEU A 8 -3.17 52.61 -27.74
CA LEU A 8 -3.75 51.36 -27.31
C LEU A 8 -3.30 51.12 -25.86
N LEU A 9 -4.26 51.23 -24.94
CA LEU A 9 -4.11 50.79 -23.56
C LEU A 9 -4.01 49.26 -23.54
N ALA A 10 -2.91 48.71 -23.06
CA ALA A 10 -2.77 47.29 -22.78
C ALA A 10 -3.31 46.99 -21.37
N ALA A 11 -4.44 46.29 -21.28
CA ALA A 11 -4.91 45.71 -20.03
C ALA A 11 -4.21 44.37 -19.79
N ALA A 12 -3.40 44.27 -18.73
CA ALA A 12 -2.77 43.02 -18.31
C ALA A 12 -3.78 42.18 -17.53
N ALA A 13 -4.24 41.07 -18.12
CA ALA A 13 -5.04 40.07 -17.42
C ALA A 13 -4.09 39.09 -16.68
N ALA A 14 -4.07 39.16 -15.35
CA ALA A 14 -3.37 38.19 -14.51
C ALA A 14 -4.21 36.89 -14.43
N ALA A 15 -3.76 35.84 -15.11
CA ALA A 15 -4.34 34.51 -14.98
C ALA A 15 -3.86 33.87 -13.65
N MET A 16 -4.77 33.72 -12.68
CA MET A 16 -4.50 32.97 -11.46
C MET A 16 -4.44 31.47 -11.80
N LEU A 17 -3.24 30.90 -11.69
CA LEU A 17 -3.00 29.47 -11.86
C LEU A 17 -3.53 28.73 -10.62
N SER A 18 -4.70 28.11 -10.71
CA SER A 18 -5.19 27.21 -9.66
C SER A 18 -4.38 25.91 -9.69
N LEU A 19 -3.53 25.68 -8.69
CA LEU A 19 -2.93 24.35 -8.50
C LEU A 19 -4.02 23.39 -8.00
N PRO A 20 -4.21 22.20 -8.61
CA PRO A 20 -5.06 21.18 -8.04
C PRO A 20 -4.42 20.73 -6.73
N GLY A 21 -5.17 20.84 -5.62
CA GLY A 21 -4.74 20.32 -4.33
C GLY A 21 -4.51 18.82 -4.44
N LEU A 22 -3.34 18.34 -4.00
CA LEU A 22 -3.14 16.92 -3.77
C LEU A 22 -4.15 16.50 -2.71
N ALA A 23 -5.17 15.75 -3.12
CA ALA A 23 -6.05 15.10 -2.17
C ALA A 23 -5.19 14.15 -1.33
N GLN A 24 -5.02 14.48 -0.05
CA GLN A 24 -4.44 13.58 0.93
C GLN A 24 -5.29 12.31 0.92
N ALA A 25 -4.71 11.19 0.51
CA ALA A 25 -5.40 9.90 0.53
C ALA A 25 -5.56 9.47 2.00
N GLY A 26 -6.56 10.03 2.67
CA GLY A 26 -6.93 9.62 4.02
C GLY A 26 -7.47 8.19 4.03
N CYS A 27 -7.65 7.64 5.23
CA CYS A 27 -8.25 6.31 5.45
C CYS A 27 -9.66 6.22 4.85
N ALA A 28 -9.78 5.89 3.56
CA ALA A 28 -11.02 5.53 2.91
C ALA A 28 -11.28 4.02 3.06
N SER A 29 -12.54 3.60 2.92
CA SER A 29 -12.99 2.23 3.20
C SER A 29 -12.24 1.16 2.40
N GLY A 30 -11.58 0.25 3.11
CA GLY A 30 -10.85 -0.91 2.58
C GLY A 30 -9.34 -0.79 2.73
N ASP A 31 -8.71 -1.91 3.09
CA ASP A 31 -7.30 -1.95 3.50
C ASP A 31 -6.33 -1.96 2.30
N PHE A 32 -6.83 -2.37 1.12
CA PHE A 32 -6.09 -2.48 -0.14
C PHE A 32 -7.06 -2.67 -1.33
N THR A 33 -6.58 -2.55 -2.58
CA THR A 33 -7.40 -2.88 -3.77
C THR A 33 -7.22 -4.34 -4.22
N ALA A 34 -8.28 -4.96 -4.76
CA ALA A 34 -8.19 -6.32 -5.29
C ALA A 34 -7.13 -6.47 -6.40
N ALA A 35 -6.96 -5.44 -7.24
CA ALA A 35 -5.91 -5.40 -8.26
C ALA A 35 -4.49 -5.40 -7.65
N GLN A 36 -4.30 -4.69 -6.53
CA GLN A 36 -3.05 -4.75 -5.78
C GLN A 36 -2.77 -6.14 -5.25
N ALA A 37 -3.77 -6.80 -4.64
CA ALA A 37 -3.59 -8.14 -4.10
C ALA A 37 -3.30 -9.18 -5.20
N ALA A 38 -3.93 -9.06 -6.37
CA ALA A 38 -3.64 -9.92 -7.52
C ALA A 38 -2.20 -9.75 -8.04
N THR A 39 -1.74 -8.50 -8.15
CA THR A 39 -0.33 -8.20 -8.47
C THR A 39 0.60 -8.76 -7.38
N GLY A 40 0.20 -8.60 -6.12
CA GLY A 40 0.90 -9.08 -4.95
C GLY A 40 1.09 -10.59 -4.91
N GLN A 41 0.11 -11.36 -5.39
CA GLN A 41 0.20 -12.81 -5.46
C GLN A 41 1.38 -13.24 -6.36
N THR A 42 1.47 -12.66 -7.56
CA THR A 42 2.55 -12.99 -8.50
C THR A 42 3.92 -12.65 -7.90
N LEU A 43 4.02 -11.50 -7.23
CA LEU A 43 5.25 -11.08 -6.55
C LEU A 43 5.58 -11.96 -5.33
N TYR A 44 4.57 -12.37 -4.57
CA TYR A 44 4.71 -13.26 -3.42
C TYR A 44 5.22 -14.63 -3.83
N ASP A 45 4.65 -15.21 -4.89
CA ASP A 45 5.06 -16.50 -5.43
C ASP A 45 6.54 -16.47 -5.88
N ALA A 46 6.97 -15.38 -6.50
CA ALA A 46 8.34 -15.20 -6.95
C ALA A 46 9.37 -14.93 -5.84
N ASN A 47 8.97 -14.22 -4.76
CA ASN A 47 9.93 -13.66 -3.80
C ASN A 47 9.78 -14.18 -2.36
N CYS A 48 8.66 -14.81 -2.01
CA CYS A 48 8.29 -15.12 -0.63
C CYS A 48 7.92 -16.58 -0.42
N ALA A 49 7.25 -17.20 -1.39
CA ALA A 49 6.66 -18.53 -1.24
C ALA A 49 7.68 -19.65 -1.00
N ALA A 50 8.94 -19.49 -1.42
CA ALA A 50 10.00 -20.48 -1.17
C ALA A 50 10.22 -20.76 0.34
N CYS A 51 9.94 -19.78 1.20
CA CYS A 51 10.06 -19.93 2.66
C CYS A 51 8.71 -19.94 3.38
N HIS A 52 7.76 -19.14 2.91
CA HIS A 52 6.47 -18.93 3.58
C HIS A 52 5.33 -19.80 3.02
N MET A 53 5.61 -20.60 1.99
CA MET A 53 4.67 -21.42 1.21
C MET A 53 3.65 -20.59 0.43
N THR A 54 3.18 -21.10 -0.71
CA THR A 54 2.19 -20.39 -1.56
C THR A 54 0.86 -20.12 -0.86
N ASN A 55 0.52 -20.90 0.16
CA ASN A 55 -0.69 -20.77 0.98
C ASN A 55 -0.44 -20.06 2.33
N LEU A 56 0.72 -19.42 2.51
CA LEU A 56 1.10 -18.69 3.72
C LEU A 56 1.21 -19.56 4.99
N SER A 57 1.22 -20.90 4.86
CA SER A 57 1.25 -21.82 6.01
C SER A 57 2.57 -21.76 6.78
N GLY A 58 3.60 -21.15 6.20
CA GLY A 58 4.96 -21.23 6.72
C GLY A 58 5.62 -22.55 6.36
N GLY A 59 6.94 -22.51 6.29
CA GLY A 59 7.83 -23.61 5.94
C GLY A 59 9.16 -23.39 6.64
N SER A 60 10.20 -23.04 5.88
CA SER A 60 11.46 -22.55 6.48
C SER A 60 11.33 -21.13 7.05
N GLY A 61 10.33 -20.36 6.61
CA GLY A 61 9.89 -19.09 7.19
C GLY A 61 8.61 -19.25 8.03
N PRO A 62 8.28 -18.29 8.90
CA PRO A 62 7.07 -18.34 9.74
C PRO A 62 5.79 -18.31 8.91
N ALA A 63 4.70 -18.84 9.47
CA ALA A 63 3.37 -18.72 8.90
C ALA A 63 2.93 -17.26 8.82
N LEU A 64 2.38 -16.86 7.67
CA LEU A 64 1.83 -15.53 7.42
C LEU A 64 0.29 -15.55 7.39
N GLY A 65 -0.32 -16.67 7.79
CA GLY A 65 -1.75 -16.79 8.02
C GLY A 65 -2.12 -17.86 9.05
N GLY A 66 -3.43 -18.02 9.28
CA GLY A 66 -4.00 -18.98 10.22
C GLY A 66 -3.68 -18.69 11.69
N ALA A 67 -3.93 -19.67 12.57
CA ALA A 67 -3.76 -19.54 14.02
C ALA A 67 -2.39 -18.99 14.46
N LYS A 68 -1.28 -19.37 13.80
CA LYS A 68 0.06 -18.91 14.18
C LYS A 68 0.26 -17.42 13.92
N PHE A 69 -0.19 -16.94 12.76
CA PHE A 69 -0.16 -15.52 12.46
C PHE A 69 -1.11 -14.73 13.36
N LYS A 70 -2.32 -15.24 13.63
CA LYS A 70 -3.24 -14.68 14.61
C LYS A 70 -2.59 -14.51 15.99
N SER A 71 -1.98 -15.57 16.53
CA SER A 71 -1.30 -15.52 17.83
C SER A 71 -0.15 -14.50 17.84
N TYR A 72 0.59 -14.38 16.75
CA TYR A 72 1.64 -13.37 16.61
C TYR A 72 1.07 -11.94 16.65
N LEU A 73 0.00 -11.66 15.88
CA LEU A 73 -0.67 -10.36 15.90
C LEU A 73 -1.24 -10.04 17.29
N GLU A 74 -1.87 -11.03 17.94
CA GLU A 74 -2.42 -10.88 19.28
C GLU A 74 -1.36 -10.62 20.35
N PHE A 75 -0.19 -11.24 20.23
CA PHE A 75 0.92 -11.03 21.16
C PHE A 75 1.61 -9.68 20.95
N THR A 76 1.93 -9.35 19.70
CA THR A 76 2.73 -8.16 19.36
C THR A 76 1.92 -6.88 19.30
N LYS A 77 0.61 -6.97 19.00
CA LYS A 77 -0.25 -5.82 18.67
C LYS A 77 0.32 -4.95 17.55
N ILE A 78 1.11 -5.54 16.65
CA ILE A 78 1.75 -4.83 15.54
C ILE A 78 0.70 -4.16 14.63
N THR A 79 0.96 -2.92 14.24
CA THR A 79 0.07 -2.19 13.32
C THR A 79 0.35 -2.56 11.86
N GLY A 80 -0.60 -2.29 10.95
CA GLY A 80 -0.38 -2.51 9.52
C GLY A 80 0.82 -1.75 8.99
N ALA A 81 1.00 -0.48 9.40
CA ALA A 81 2.16 0.33 9.04
C ALA A 81 3.48 -0.28 9.54
N GLN A 82 3.53 -0.77 10.79
CA GLN A 82 4.72 -1.42 11.35
C GLN A 82 5.05 -2.72 10.61
N LEU A 83 4.05 -3.54 10.29
CA LEU A 83 4.25 -4.78 9.56
C LEU A 83 4.73 -4.51 8.13
N LEU A 84 4.14 -3.54 7.43
CA LEU A 84 4.59 -3.13 6.10
C LEU A 84 6.04 -2.62 6.13
N ALA A 85 6.38 -1.78 7.10
CA ALA A 85 7.75 -1.30 7.27
C ALA A 85 8.74 -2.44 7.50
N PHE A 86 8.38 -3.41 8.36
CA PHE A 86 9.19 -4.60 8.59
C PHE A 86 9.39 -5.43 7.32
N ILE A 87 8.32 -5.66 6.54
CA ILE A 87 8.42 -6.40 5.27
C ILE A 87 9.37 -5.67 4.32
N LYS A 88 9.25 -4.34 4.18
CA LYS A 88 10.10 -3.52 3.31
C LYS A 88 11.58 -3.56 3.71
N SER A 89 11.88 -3.58 5.01
CA SER A 89 13.26 -3.47 5.49
C SER A 89 13.96 -4.80 5.70
N GLN A 90 13.20 -5.87 6.01
CA GLN A 90 13.76 -7.16 6.42
C GLN A 90 13.53 -8.29 5.41
N MET A 91 12.63 -8.09 4.43
CA MET A 91 12.30 -9.12 3.44
C MET A 91 12.67 -8.70 2.01
N PRO A 92 12.91 -9.65 1.10
CA PRO A 92 13.16 -11.07 1.36
C PRO A 92 14.40 -11.27 2.24
N TYR A 93 14.43 -12.30 3.09
CA TYR A 93 15.51 -12.51 4.07
C TYR A 93 16.92 -12.53 3.43
N GLN A 94 17.04 -13.11 2.23
CA GLN A 94 18.31 -13.21 1.49
C GLN A 94 18.69 -11.93 0.74
N ALA A 95 17.74 -11.01 0.54
CA ALA A 95 17.95 -9.76 -0.17
C ALA A 95 17.03 -8.65 0.39
N PRO A 96 17.21 -8.21 1.65
CA PRO A 96 16.32 -7.24 2.27
C PRO A 96 16.27 -5.92 1.50
N GLY A 97 15.07 -5.38 1.29
CA GLY A 97 14.85 -4.11 0.57
C GLY A 97 15.12 -4.15 -0.93
N SER A 98 15.24 -5.33 -1.53
CA SER A 98 15.55 -5.50 -2.97
C SER A 98 14.40 -5.16 -3.92
N LEU A 99 13.15 -5.13 -3.43
CA LEU A 99 11.98 -4.81 -4.24
C LEU A 99 11.63 -3.32 -4.16
N LYS A 100 10.86 -2.83 -5.14
CA LYS A 100 10.34 -1.46 -5.11
C LYS A 100 9.28 -1.35 -4.01
N SER A 101 9.14 -0.16 -3.43
CA SER A 101 8.13 0.12 -2.39
C SER A 101 6.72 -0.35 -2.78
N ALA A 102 6.28 -0.07 -4.01
CA ALA A 102 4.97 -0.48 -4.51
C ALA A 102 4.80 -2.00 -4.71
N GLU A 103 5.89 -2.74 -4.90
CA GLU A 103 5.87 -4.21 -4.99
C GLU A 103 5.64 -4.81 -3.60
N TYR A 104 6.29 -4.26 -2.56
CA TYR A 104 5.99 -4.64 -1.17
C TYR A 104 4.55 -4.30 -0.76
N ASP A 105 4.04 -3.14 -1.18
CA ASP A 105 2.65 -2.77 -0.90
C ASP A 105 1.67 -3.78 -1.52
N ALA A 106 1.94 -4.22 -2.76
CA ALA A 106 1.15 -5.25 -3.42
C ALA A 106 1.28 -6.61 -2.70
N ILE A 107 2.48 -7.03 -2.33
CA ILE A 107 2.71 -8.26 -1.55
C ILE A 107 1.92 -8.22 -0.23
N PHE A 108 1.96 -7.10 0.49
CA PHE A 108 1.22 -6.97 1.73
C PHE A 108 -0.30 -7.01 1.51
N ALA A 109 -0.80 -6.39 0.43
CA ALA A 109 -2.20 -6.52 0.02
C ALA A 109 -2.60 -7.98 -0.25
N HIS A 110 -1.74 -8.77 -0.87
CA HIS A 110 -1.98 -10.20 -1.07
C HIS A 110 -2.07 -10.96 0.27
N ILE A 111 -1.15 -10.70 1.19
CA ILE A 111 -1.17 -11.31 2.53
C ILE A 111 -2.48 -10.96 3.25
N LEU A 112 -2.89 -9.68 3.24
CA LEU A 112 -4.14 -9.24 3.82
C LEU A 112 -5.35 -9.95 3.19
N GLN A 113 -5.38 -10.07 1.84
CA GLN A 113 -6.45 -10.78 1.14
C GLN A 113 -6.55 -12.26 1.55
N GLN A 114 -5.42 -12.98 1.59
CA GLN A 114 -5.38 -14.39 2.00
C GLN A 114 -5.81 -14.57 3.46
N ASN A 115 -5.64 -13.54 4.29
CA ASN A 115 -6.06 -13.52 5.67
C ASN A 115 -7.48 -12.97 5.90
N GLY A 116 -8.25 -12.71 4.85
CA GLY A 116 -9.66 -12.30 4.95
C GLY A 116 -9.89 -10.83 5.30
N TYR A 117 -8.87 -9.98 5.21
CA TYR A 117 -9.05 -8.53 5.34
C TYR A 117 -9.81 -7.98 4.12
N PRO A 118 -10.73 -7.02 4.31
CA PRO A 118 -11.59 -6.54 3.24
C PRO A 118 -10.82 -5.65 2.26
N SER A 119 -10.91 -5.97 0.97
CA SER A 119 -10.48 -5.06 -0.09
C SER A 119 -11.46 -3.90 -0.24
N GLY A 120 -10.98 -2.74 -0.70
CA GLY A 120 -11.80 -1.61 -1.12
C GLY A 120 -11.20 -0.86 -2.29
N SER A 121 -11.49 0.44 -2.36
CA SER A 121 -11.02 1.32 -3.45
C SER A 121 -9.73 2.07 -3.12
N THR A 122 -9.31 2.06 -1.86
CA THR A 122 -8.09 2.73 -1.41
C THR A 122 -6.88 1.87 -1.73
N LYS A 123 -5.88 2.46 -2.37
CA LYS A 123 -4.60 1.81 -2.62
C LYS A 123 -3.82 1.71 -1.30
N LEU A 124 -3.27 0.54 -1.02
CA LEU A 124 -2.33 0.34 0.08
C LEU A 124 -0.99 0.98 -0.25
N ASP A 125 -0.48 1.81 0.65
CA ASP A 125 0.86 2.37 0.63
C ASP A 125 1.33 2.65 2.07
N ALA A 126 2.44 3.38 2.23
CA ALA A 126 2.99 3.69 3.54
C ALA A 126 2.05 4.56 4.41
N GLU A 127 1.24 5.43 3.82
CA GLU A 127 0.30 6.30 4.53
C GLU A 127 -0.94 5.49 4.93
N THR A 128 -1.54 4.80 3.96
CA THR A 128 -2.81 4.08 4.17
C THR A 128 -2.65 2.78 4.97
N ALA A 129 -1.44 2.22 5.07
CA ALA A 129 -1.17 1.07 5.94
C ALA A 129 -1.44 1.35 7.43
N SER A 130 -1.41 2.61 7.85
CA SER A 130 -1.76 3.01 9.23
C SER A 130 -3.25 2.82 9.54
N CYS A 131 -4.09 2.76 8.50
CA CYS A 131 -5.53 2.59 8.60
C CYS A 131 -5.94 1.12 8.82
N ILE A 132 -5.04 0.17 8.51
CA ILE A 132 -5.33 -1.26 8.59
C ILE A 132 -5.47 -1.68 10.05
N LYS A 133 -6.66 -2.18 10.40
CA LYS A 133 -6.92 -2.78 11.71
C LYS A 133 -6.49 -4.24 11.71
N MET A 134 -5.25 -4.51 12.10
CA MET A 134 -4.72 -5.89 12.18
C MET A 134 -5.47 -6.79 13.17
N LEU A 135 -6.13 -6.21 14.17
CA LEU A 135 -6.96 -6.92 15.16
C LEU A 135 -8.37 -6.30 15.25
N PRO A 136 -9.43 -7.10 15.49
CA PRO A 136 -9.41 -8.57 15.58
C PRO A 136 -9.04 -9.22 14.24
N TYR A 137 -8.32 -10.34 14.28
CA TYR A 137 -7.87 -11.04 13.09
C TYR A 137 -9.07 -11.66 12.35
N PRO A 138 -9.33 -11.31 11.08
CA PRO A 138 -10.54 -11.74 10.36
C PRO A 138 -10.42 -13.14 9.72
N GLY A 139 -9.20 -13.66 9.59
CA GLY A 139 -8.95 -14.95 8.96
C GLY A 139 -9.43 -16.14 9.78
N LYS A 140 -9.67 -17.27 9.10
CA LYS A 140 -9.98 -18.53 9.78
C LYS A 140 -8.74 -18.99 10.55
N SER A 141 -8.92 -19.26 11.85
CA SER A 141 -7.85 -19.76 12.74
C SER A 141 -7.51 -21.21 12.43
#